data_AF-Q6D3I5-F1
#
_entry.id   AF-Q6D3I5-F1
#
_cell.length_a   1.000
_cell.length_b   1.000
_cell.length_c   1.000
_cell.angle_alpha   90.00
_cell.angle_beta   90.00
_cell.angle_gamma   90.00
#
_symmetry.space_group_name_H-M   'P 1'
#
loop_
_entity.id
_entity.type
_entity.pdbx_description
1 polymer ?
#
loop_
_entity_poly.entity_id
_entity_poly.type
_entity_poly.pdbx_seq_one_letter_code
_entity_poly.pdbx_strand_id
1 'polypeptide(L)'
;MKNDKKHTQQSRSSGWGGKRTGAGAPIGNTNAVKHGERSRQAFFPLAGDNGQFTQLQLLRVRNLLLAERVGELMHRSLSLGTAEWREFMLLDGILWQHTRKMMVLERRKAKLNLQHSQR
;
A
#
# COMPACT_ATOMS: atom_id res chain seq x y z
N MET A 1 -44.79 25.12 22.91
CA MET A 1 -43.53 24.37 23.10
C MET A 1 -42.92 24.11 21.74
N LYS A 2 -41.77 24.75 21.45
CA LYS A 2 -40.92 24.47 20.29
C LYS A 2 -40.41 23.03 20.40
N ASN A 3 -40.29 22.33 19.26
CA ASN A 3 -39.29 21.29 19.11
C ASN A 3 -38.91 21.14 17.64
N ASP A 4 -37.86 21.89 17.29
CA ASP A 4 -37.03 21.71 16.11
C ASP A 4 -36.46 20.29 16.08
N LYS A 5 -36.83 19.48 15.09
CA LYS A 5 -36.04 18.30 14.73
C LYS A 5 -35.19 18.61 13.52
N LYS A 6 -33.95 18.99 13.85
CA LYS A 6 -32.78 19.19 13.00
C LYS A 6 -32.72 18.18 11.84
N HIS A 7 -32.47 18.72 10.65
CA HIS A 7 -31.93 18.00 9.50
C HIS A 7 -30.68 17.19 9.89
N THR A 8 -30.82 15.87 9.99
CA THR A 8 -29.69 14.95 9.83
C THR A 8 -29.66 14.50 8.37
N GLN A 9 -29.31 15.42 7.47
CA GLN A 9 -28.79 15.05 6.16
C GLN A 9 -27.45 14.34 6.38
N GLN A 10 -27.52 13.01 6.62
CA GLN A 10 -26.36 12.17 6.36
C GLN A 10 -26.10 12.26 4.86
N SER A 11 -25.04 12.99 4.52
CA SER A 11 -24.40 12.97 3.22
C SER A 11 -24.24 11.51 2.76
N ARG A 12 -25.10 11.10 1.82
CA ARG A 12 -25.01 9.83 1.08
C ARG A 12 -24.05 9.96 -0.12
N SER A 13 -23.01 10.78 -0.03
CA SER A 13 -22.03 10.93 -1.10
C SER A 13 -20.82 10.00 -0.87
N SER A 14 -21.03 8.70 -1.09
CA SER A 14 -19.99 7.85 -1.67
C SER A 14 -20.67 6.61 -2.25
N GLY A 15 -20.82 6.59 -3.57
CA GLY A 15 -21.43 5.48 -4.32
C GLY A 15 -20.58 4.19 -4.34
N TRP A 16 -19.77 3.96 -3.31
CA TRP A 16 -18.91 2.80 -3.16
C TRP A 16 -19.44 1.93 -2.01
N GLY A 17 -19.94 0.73 -2.33
CA GLY A 17 -20.24 -0.31 -1.32
C GLY A 17 -21.68 -0.40 -0.81
N GLY A 18 -22.65 0.30 -1.40
CA GLY A 18 -24.07 0.09 -1.07
C GLY A 18 -24.64 -1.20 -1.68
N LYS A 19 -25.57 -1.87 -0.96
CA LYS A 19 -26.37 -3.02 -1.45
C LYS A 19 -27.17 -2.63 -2.69
N ARG A 20 -26.56 -2.70 -3.87
CA ARG A 20 -27.24 -2.65 -5.17
C ARG A 20 -27.27 -4.06 -5.72
N THR A 21 -28.28 -4.38 -6.53
CA THR A 21 -28.29 -5.62 -7.30
C THR A 21 -27.04 -5.66 -8.19
N GLY A 22 -26.15 -6.62 -7.98
CA GLY A 22 -24.83 -6.69 -8.62
C GLY A 22 -23.69 -5.92 -7.92
N ALA A 23 -23.97 -5.21 -6.82
CA ALA A 23 -22.93 -4.60 -5.98
C ALA A 23 -22.58 -5.53 -4.82
N GLY A 24 -21.46 -6.22 -4.98
CA GLY A 24 -20.93 -7.21 -4.07
C GLY A 24 -20.11 -8.20 -4.87
N ALA A 25 -18.92 -8.55 -4.39
CA ALA A 25 -18.17 -9.66 -4.97
C ALA A 25 -19.05 -10.92 -4.86
N PRO A 26 -19.27 -11.71 -5.93
CA PRO A 26 -20.08 -12.92 -5.85
C PRO A 26 -19.61 -13.84 -4.72
N ILE A 27 -20.51 -14.63 -4.15
CA ILE A 27 -20.15 -15.60 -3.09
C ILE A 27 -19.01 -16.49 -3.63
N GLY A 28 -17.88 -16.50 -2.94
CA GLY A 28 -16.64 -17.17 -3.37
C GLY A 28 -15.59 -16.27 -4.04
N ASN A 29 -15.94 -15.03 -4.43
CA ASN A 29 -14.98 -14.04 -4.90
C ASN A 29 -14.20 -13.44 -3.73
N THR A 30 -13.09 -14.08 -3.44
CA THR A 30 -12.11 -13.69 -2.41
C THR A 30 -11.05 -12.74 -2.96
N ASN A 31 -11.25 -12.10 -4.13
CA ASN A 31 -10.22 -11.26 -4.74
C ASN A 31 -9.77 -10.13 -3.81
N ALA A 32 -10.69 -9.50 -3.06
CA ALA A 32 -10.33 -8.48 -2.08
C ALA A 32 -9.44 -9.05 -0.95
N VAL A 33 -9.72 -10.27 -0.49
CA VAL A 33 -8.93 -10.96 0.54
C VAL A 33 -7.57 -11.39 -0.02
N LYS A 34 -7.54 -12.00 -1.20
CA LYS A 34 -6.31 -12.38 -1.92
C LYS A 34 -5.42 -11.18 -2.19
N HIS A 35 -6.01 -10.06 -2.61
CA HIS A 35 -5.28 -8.83 -2.86
C HIS A 35 -4.80 -8.19 -1.55
N GLY A 36 -5.58 -8.28 -0.46
CA GLY A 36 -5.16 -7.86 0.88
C GLY A 36 -4.01 -8.70 1.44
N GLU A 37 -4.08 -10.03 1.31
CA GLU A 37 -3.05 -10.98 1.73
C GLU A 37 -1.74 -10.78 0.94
N ARG A 38 -1.85 -10.65 -0.40
CA ARG A 38 -0.71 -10.37 -1.28
C ARG A 38 -0.08 -9.01 -0.96
N SER A 39 -0.88 -7.98 -0.67
CA SER A 39 -0.38 -6.68 -0.20
C SER A 39 0.24 -6.76 1.19
N ARG A 40 -0.18 -7.69 2.05
CA ARG A 40 0.41 -7.90 3.39
C ARG A 40 1.78 -8.58 3.28
N GLN A 41 1.90 -9.56 2.37
CA GLN A 41 3.16 -10.25 2.05
C GLN A 41 4.19 -9.34 1.37
N ALA A 42 3.76 -8.28 0.67
CA ALA A 42 4.64 -7.24 0.14
C ALA A 42 5.51 -6.60 1.25
N PHE A 43 4.99 -6.54 2.48
CA PHE A 43 5.71 -6.07 3.66
C PHE A 43 6.17 -7.26 4.50
N PHE A 44 7.06 -8.08 3.95
CA PHE A 44 7.60 -9.21 4.71
C PHE A 44 8.38 -8.71 5.95
N PRO A 45 8.21 -9.34 7.13
CA PRO A 45 9.01 -9.03 8.29
C PRO A 45 10.48 -9.38 8.01
N LEU A 46 11.39 -8.46 8.34
CA LEU A 46 12.82 -8.76 8.29
C LEU A 46 13.17 -9.58 9.54
N ALA A 47 13.70 -10.79 9.34
CA ALA A 47 14.11 -11.64 10.46
C ALA A 47 15.15 -10.93 11.33
N GLY A 48 14.96 -10.96 12.65
CA GLY A 48 15.85 -10.29 13.61
C GLY A 48 15.59 -8.79 13.81
N ASP A 49 14.55 -8.21 13.20
CA ASP A 49 14.09 -6.86 13.54
C ASP A 49 13.41 -6.85 14.91
N ASN A 50 14.20 -6.64 15.96
CA ASN A 50 13.71 -6.48 17.34
C ASN A 50 13.14 -5.08 17.60
N GLY A 51 12.53 -4.45 16.58
CA GLY A 51 12.06 -3.07 16.63
C GLY A 51 13.18 -2.02 16.65
N GLN A 52 14.41 -2.42 16.29
CA GLN A 52 15.58 -1.55 16.29
C GLN A 52 15.55 -0.53 15.15
N PHE A 53 14.86 -0.86 14.06
CA PHE A 53 14.79 0.01 12.89
C PHE A 53 13.48 0.79 12.86
N THR A 54 13.58 2.05 12.49
CA THR A 54 12.42 2.85 12.14
C THR A 54 11.72 2.26 10.91
N GLN A 55 10.42 2.52 10.77
CA GLN A 55 9.64 2.10 9.60
C GLN A 55 10.29 2.55 8.27
N LEU A 56 10.92 3.73 8.25
CA LEU A 56 11.60 4.26 7.07
C LEU A 56 12.85 3.44 6.72
N GLN A 57 13.67 3.07 7.71
CA GLN A 57 14.83 2.20 7.51
C GLN A 57 14.41 0.83 6.99
N LEU A 58 13.37 0.23 7.57
CA LEU A 58 12.85 -1.06 7.12
C LEU A 58 12.38 -1.04 5.66
N LEU A 59 11.70 0.03 5.24
CA LEU A 59 11.27 0.17 3.84
C LEU A 59 12.46 0.31 2.87
N ARG A 60 13.51 1.04 3.26
CA ARG A 60 14.73 1.17 2.46
C ARG A 60 15.44 -0.18 2.29
N VAL A 61 15.62 -0.92 3.39
CA VAL A 61 16.25 -2.25 3.37
C VAL A 61 15.44 -3.21 2.50
N ARG A 62 14.11 -3.26 2.67
CA ARG A 62 13.23 -4.09 1.82
C ARG A 62 13.37 -3.75 0.34
N ASN A 63 13.39 -2.46 -0.02
CA ASN A 63 13.55 -2.07 -1.42
C ASN A 63 14.93 -2.43 -1.97
N LEU A 64 15.98 -2.34 -1.17
CA LEU A 64 17.31 -2.76 -1.59
C LEU A 64 17.34 -4.26 -1.94
N LEU A 65 16.76 -5.11 -1.09
CA LEU A 65 16.65 -6.56 -1.32
C LEU A 65 15.82 -6.88 -2.58
N LEU A 66 14.73 -6.16 -2.80
CA LEU A 66 13.90 -6.35 -4.00
C LEU A 66 14.62 -5.87 -5.27
N ALA A 67 15.39 -4.79 -5.17
CA ALA A 67 16.08 -4.20 -6.32
C ALA A 67 17.11 -5.15 -6.94
N GLU A 68 17.76 -5.99 -6.12
CA GLU A 68 18.68 -7.03 -6.60
C GLU A 68 17.98 -7.98 -7.58
N ARG A 69 16.87 -8.59 -7.14
CA ARG A 69 16.09 -9.52 -7.98
C ARG A 69 15.44 -8.83 -9.17
N VAL A 70 14.95 -7.60 -9.00
CA VAL A 70 14.39 -6.82 -10.11
C VAL A 70 15.48 -6.54 -11.16
N GLY A 71 16.69 -6.16 -10.74
CA GLY A 71 17.83 -5.95 -11.63
C GLY A 71 18.19 -7.21 -12.42
N GLU A 72 18.27 -8.36 -11.76
CA GLU A 72 18.48 -9.66 -12.43
C GLU A 72 17.42 -9.95 -13.51
N LEU A 73 16.15 -9.68 -13.21
CA LEU A 73 15.04 -9.88 -14.14
C LEU A 73 15.09 -8.89 -15.31
N MET A 74 15.44 -7.62 -15.06
CA MET A 74 15.57 -6.59 -16.09
C MET A 74 16.71 -6.86 -17.09
N HIS A 75 17.77 -7.53 -16.66
CA HIS A 75 18.85 -7.96 -17.55
C HIS A 75 18.45 -9.12 -18.48
N ARG A 76 17.32 -9.77 -18.23
CA ARG A 76 16.77 -10.81 -19.10
C ARG A 76 15.80 -10.20 -20.11
N SER A 77 15.73 -10.77 -21.31
CA SER A 77 14.66 -10.45 -22.27
C SER A 77 13.32 -11.02 -21.78
N LEU A 78 12.62 -10.28 -20.93
CA LEU A 78 11.34 -10.70 -20.35
C LEU A 78 10.24 -10.72 -21.42
N SER A 79 9.76 -11.91 -21.79
CA SER A 79 8.60 -12.03 -22.66
C SER A 79 7.30 -11.86 -21.86
N LEU A 80 6.36 -11.10 -22.41
CA LEU A 80 5.03 -10.90 -21.83
C LEU A 80 4.35 -12.23 -21.49
N GLY A 81 3.74 -12.29 -20.31
CA GLY A 81 2.97 -13.47 -19.86
C GLY A 81 3.80 -14.63 -19.31
N THR A 82 5.13 -14.57 -19.35
CA THR A 82 6.02 -15.55 -18.71
C THR A 82 5.95 -15.48 -17.19
N ALA A 83 6.48 -16.52 -16.52
CA ALA A 83 6.57 -16.53 -15.06
C ALA A 83 7.46 -15.40 -14.56
N GLU A 84 8.59 -15.17 -15.23
CA GLU A 84 9.56 -14.13 -14.97
C GLU A 84 8.97 -12.73 -15.17
N TRP A 85 8.16 -12.54 -16.22
CA TRP A 85 7.44 -11.28 -16.41
C TRP A 85 6.42 -11.03 -15.29
N ARG A 86 5.68 -12.06 -14.85
CA ARG A 86 4.75 -11.93 -13.72
C ARG A 86 5.48 -11.66 -12.40
N GLU A 87 6.63 -12.29 -12.19
CA GLU A 87 7.50 -12.05 -11.04
C GLU A 87 8.01 -10.60 -11.04
N PHE A 88 8.55 -10.13 -12.17
CA PHE A 88 8.99 -8.75 -12.33
C PHE A 88 7.89 -7.75 -12.03
N MET A 89 6.70 -7.91 -12.64
CA MET A 89 5.56 -7.02 -12.40
C MET A 89 5.11 -7.00 -10.94
N LEU A 90 5.20 -8.14 -10.25
CA LEU A 90 4.89 -8.21 -8.82
C LEU A 90 5.92 -7.44 -8.00
N LEU A 91 7.22 -7.69 -8.22
CA LEU A 91 8.30 -7.08 -7.45
C LEU A 91 8.39 -5.57 -7.70
N ASP A 92 8.25 -5.12 -8.96
CA ASP A 92 8.20 -3.70 -9.32
C ASP A 92 7.01 -2.99 -8.62
N GLY A 93 5.84 -3.62 -8.62
CA GLY A 93 4.68 -3.10 -7.90
C GLY A 93 4.92 -2.94 -6.39
N ILE A 94 5.58 -3.91 -5.75
CA ILE A 94 5.94 -3.84 -4.32
C ILE A 94 6.96 -2.73 -4.07
N LEU A 95 7.99 -2.63 -4.93
CA LEU A 95 9.02 -1.60 -4.84
C LEU A 95 8.42 -0.20 -4.89
N TRP A 96 7.45 0.02 -5.78
CA TRP A 96 6.70 1.29 -5.87
C TRP A 96 5.83 1.58 -4.64
N GLN A 97 5.18 0.56 -4.07
CA GLN A 97 4.40 0.73 -2.83
C GLN A 97 5.29 1.18 -1.66
N HIS A 98 6.46 0.57 -1.51
CA HIS A 98 7.45 0.98 -0.52
C HIS A 98 7.95 2.41 -0.77
N THR A 99 8.33 2.73 -2.01
CA THR A 99 8.79 4.06 -2.41
C THR A 99 7.78 5.15 -2.07
N ARG A 100 6.50 4.94 -2.42
CA ARG A 100 5.44 5.89 -2.07
C ARG A 100 5.29 6.06 -0.56
N LYS A 101 5.39 4.98 0.22
CA LYS A 101 5.31 5.04 1.69
C LYS A 101 6.51 5.78 2.28
N MET A 102 7.72 5.56 1.75
CA MET A 102 8.92 6.32 2.14
C MET A 102 8.74 7.81 1.88
N MET A 103 8.25 8.22 0.70
CA MET A 103 7.97 9.63 0.38
C MET A 103 7.01 10.28 1.39
N VAL A 104 5.96 9.57 1.80
CA VAL A 104 5.00 10.06 2.80
C VAL A 104 5.67 10.25 4.17
N LEU A 105 6.50 9.30 4.60
CA LEU A 105 7.21 9.37 5.88
C LEU A 105 8.24 10.50 5.90
N GLU A 106 9.02 10.65 4.82
CA GLU A 106 10.00 11.72 4.68
C GLU A 106 9.33 13.10 4.67
N ARG A 107 8.21 13.24 3.94
CA ARG A 107 7.44 14.49 3.94
C ARG A 107 6.93 14.84 5.34
N ARG A 108 6.44 13.85 6.10
CA ARG A 108 6.00 14.06 7.49
C ARG A 108 7.15 14.50 8.38
N LYS A 109 8.32 13.85 8.28
CA LYS A 109 9.53 14.22 9.01
C LYS A 109 9.97 15.65 8.70
N ALA A 110 10.03 16.01 7.42
CA ALA A 110 10.39 17.36 6.98
C ALA A 110 9.41 18.41 7.54
N LYS A 111 8.09 18.14 7.49
CA LYS A 111 7.07 19.04 8.04
C LYS A 111 7.24 19.26 9.56
N LEU A 112 7.53 18.20 10.30
CA LEU A 112 7.78 18.29 11.75
C LEU A 112 9.02 19.13 12.05
N ASN A 113 10.11 18.93 11.31
CA ASN A 113 11.33 19.71 11.47
C ASN A 113 11.11 21.20 11.22
N LEU A 114 10.35 21.55 10.18
CA LEU A 114 9.98 22.94 9.89
C LEU A 114 9.19 23.58 11.03
N GLN A 115 8.23 22.85 11.61
CA GLN A 115 7.43 23.35 12.75
C GLN A 115 8.27 23.55 14.01
N HIS A 116 9.29 22.73 14.25
CA HIS A 116 10.21 22.89 15.38
C HIS A 116 11.17 24.07 15.18
N SER A 117 11.60 24.33 13.94
CA SER A 117 12.50 25.45 13.62
C SER A 117 11.83 26.82 13.64
N GLN A 118 10.49 26.87 13.70
CA GLN A 118 9.70 28.11 13.73
C GLN A 118 9.24 28.49 15.16
N ARG A 119 9.66 27.74 16.18
CA ARG A 119 9.41 28.01 17.60
C ARG A 119 10.71 28.47 18.26
#